data_AF-A0A347ZPA3-F1
#
_entry.id   AF-A0A347ZPA3-F1
#
_cell.length_a   1.000
_cell.length_b   1.000
_cell.length_c   1.000
_cell.angle_alpha   90.00
_cell.angle_beta   90.00
_cell.angle_gamma   90.00
#
_symmetry.space_group_name_H-M   'P 1'
#
loop_
_entity.id
_entity.type
_entity.pdbx_description
1 polymer ?
#
loop_
_entity_poly.entity_id
_entity_poly.type
_entity_poly.pdbx_seq_one_letter_code
_entity_poly.pdbx_strand_id
1 'polypeptide(L)'
;MTTSVNPTKLHQELLAAGLPVVSVASDGRVDYSRDLTTTEQITAAAVIAAHNTSQSTEEARIAAYFDSGISLQDLVFALWYKIMQGDATNADAIQASMDSINTTIH
;
A
#
# COMPACT_ATOMS: atom_id res chain seq x y z
N MET A 1 12.79 10.74 -18.69
CA MET A 1 13.00 9.65 -17.70
C MET A 1 11.69 9.52 -16.95
N THR A 2 10.95 8.43 -17.16
CA THR A 2 9.67 8.19 -16.50
C THR A 2 9.96 7.63 -15.10
N THR A 3 10.11 8.52 -14.13
CA THR A 3 10.05 8.15 -12.71
C THR A 3 8.67 7.58 -12.45
N SER A 4 8.57 6.28 -12.24
CA SER A 4 7.31 5.58 -11.94
C SER A 4 6.78 6.06 -10.60
N VAL A 5 6.00 7.13 -10.56
CA VAL A 5 5.40 7.64 -9.31
C VAL A 5 4.29 6.69 -8.86
N ASN A 6 4.20 6.40 -7.56
CA ASN A 6 3.02 5.78 -6.98
C ASN A 6 2.06 6.92 -6.55
N PRO A 7 1.07 7.31 -7.38
CA PRO A 7 0.28 8.51 -7.14
C PRO A 7 -0.56 8.41 -5.86
N THR A 8 -1.07 7.21 -5.54
CA THR A 8 -1.85 6.98 -4.32
C THR A 8 -1.00 7.19 -3.08
N LYS A 9 0.22 6.64 -3.08
CA LYS A 9 1.16 6.81 -1.95
C LYS A 9 1.60 8.26 -1.81
N LEU A 10 1.98 8.91 -2.91
CA LEU A 10 2.38 10.32 -2.89
C LEU A 10 1.25 11.24 -2.42
N HIS A 11 0.01 10.96 -2.82
CA HIS A 11 -1.16 11.70 -2.35
C HIS A 11 -1.32 11.60 -0.83
N GLN A 12 -1.18 10.39 -0.27
CA GLN A 12 -1.25 10.17 1.18
C GLN A 12 -0.11 10.87 1.95
N GLU A 13 1.12 10.79 1.44
CA GLU A 13 2.28 11.45 2.04
C GLU A 13 2.11 12.97 2.10
N LEU A 14 1.58 13.58 1.04
CA LEU A 14 1.33 15.02 0.99
C LEU A 14 0.19 15.44 1.92
N LEU A 15 -0.88 14.64 2.02
CA LEU A 15 -1.96 14.87 2.99
C LEU A 15 -1.47 14.77 4.43
N ALA A 16 -0.63 13.76 4.74
CA ALA A 16 -0.03 13.59 6.06
C ALA A 16 0.89 14.76 6.44
N ALA A 17 1.52 15.40 5.45
CA ALA A 17 2.31 16.62 5.63
C ALA A 17 1.45 17.90 5.79
N GLY A 18 0.11 17.79 5.80
CA GLY A 18 -0.82 18.89 5.98
C GLY A 18 -1.00 19.77 4.75
N LEU A 19 -0.64 19.27 3.55
CA LEU A 19 -0.74 20.04 2.31
C LEU A 19 -2.16 19.96 1.73
N PRO A 20 -2.67 21.05 1.12
CA PRO A 20 -4.01 21.11 0.53
C PRO A 20 -4.07 20.41 -0.84
N VAL A 21 -3.72 19.12 -0.89
CA VAL A 21 -3.72 18.31 -2.12
C VAL A 21 -5.14 17.86 -2.50
N VAL A 22 -5.44 17.93 -3.80
CA VAL A 22 -6.69 17.44 -4.41
C VAL A 22 -6.44 16.14 -5.17
N SER A 23 -5.43 16.11 -6.04
CA SER A 23 -5.12 14.94 -6.86
C SER A 23 -3.63 14.84 -7.15
N VAL A 24 -3.18 13.62 -7.41
CA VAL A 24 -1.82 13.33 -7.89
C VAL A 24 -1.97 12.50 -9.16
N ALA A 25 -1.40 12.99 -10.25
CA ALA A 25 -1.38 12.30 -11.53
C ALA A 25 -0.25 11.26 -11.58
N SER A 26 -0.40 10.27 -12.46
CA SER A 26 0.58 9.19 -12.65
C SER A 26 1.93 9.66 -13.22
N ASP A 27 1.98 10.87 -13.77
CA ASP A 27 3.20 11.55 -14.20
C ASP A 27 3.92 12.31 -13.06
N GLY A 28 3.36 12.31 -11.85
CA GLY A 28 3.90 13.01 -10.68
C GLY A 28 3.40 14.44 -10.51
N ARG A 29 2.51 14.94 -11.38
CA ARG A 29 1.90 16.26 -11.18
C ARG A 29 0.95 16.22 -9.97
N VAL A 30 1.07 17.20 -9.08
CA VAL A 30 0.22 17.36 -7.91
C VAL A 30 -0.69 18.58 -8.13
N ASP A 31 -1.99 18.39 -8.00
CA ASP A 31 -2.97 19.47 -8.04
C ASP A 31 -3.39 19.84 -6.61
N TYR A 32 -3.34 21.12 -6.27
CA TYR A 32 -3.68 21.66 -4.95
C TYR A 32 -5.01 22.43 -5.00
N SER A 33 -5.73 22.49 -3.88
CA SER A 33 -7.03 23.18 -3.80
C SER A 33 -6.91 24.70 -3.76
N ARG A 34 -5.71 25.20 -3.43
CA ARG A 34 -5.32 26.61 -3.47
C ARG A 34 -3.81 26.71 -3.69
N ASP A 35 -3.34 27.91 -3.99
CA ASP A 35 -1.92 28.19 -4.02
C ASP A 35 -1.26 27.88 -2.67
N LEU A 36 -0.10 27.25 -2.75
CA LEU A 36 0.73 26.93 -1.59
C LEU A 36 1.48 28.18 -1.12
N THR A 37 1.53 28.38 0.20
CA THR A 37 2.44 29.32 0.83
C THR A 37 3.89 28.88 0.65
N THR A 38 4.86 29.79 0.82
CA THR A 38 6.29 29.48 0.69
C THR A 38 6.72 28.32 1.60
N THR A 39 6.19 28.25 2.82
CA THR A 39 6.47 27.15 3.76
C THR A 39 5.91 25.83 3.24
N GLU A 40 4.68 25.82 2.73
CA GLU A 40 4.06 24.63 2.15
C GLU A 40 4.77 24.16 0.88
N GLN A 41 5.31 25.08 0.06
CA GLN A 41 6.12 24.72 -1.11
C GLN A 41 7.41 24.00 -0.70
N ILE A 42 8.08 24.48 0.35
CA ILE A 42 9.27 23.82 0.90
C ILE A 42 8.92 22.42 1.41
N THR A 43 7.81 22.29 2.15
CA THR A 43 7.33 20.99 2.64
C THR A 43 6.97 20.05 1.49
N ALA A 44 6.24 20.54 0.47
CA ALA A 44 5.88 19.75 -0.70
C ALA A 44 7.12 19.24 -1.46
N ALA A 45 8.11 20.11 -1.66
CA ALA A 45 9.36 19.72 -2.30
C ALA A 45 10.12 18.67 -1.48
N ALA A 46 10.13 18.79 -0.15
CA ALA A 46 10.75 17.80 0.73
C ALA A 46 10.04 16.44 0.68
N VAL A 47 8.70 16.42 0.68
CA VAL A 47 7.90 15.19 0.55
C VAL A 47 8.14 14.53 -0.81
N ILE A 48 8.10 15.29 -1.90
CA ILE A 48 8.35 14.77 -3.26
C ILE A 48 9.78 14.23 -3.37
N ALA A 49 10.78 14.91 -2.80
CA ALA A 49 12.17 14.45 -2.81
C ALA A 49 12.38 13.18 -1.95
N ALA A 50 11.61 13.02 -0.87
CA ALA A 50 11.62 11.82 -0.03
C ALA A 50 10.73 10.69 -0.56
N HIS A 51 9.90 10.96 -1.58
CA HIS A 51 8.94 9.99 -2.11
C HIS A 51 9.65 8.75 -2.63
N ASN A 52 9.40 7.63 -1.97
CA ASN A 52 9.89 6.34 -2.41
C ASN A 52 8.78 5.60 -3.13
N THR A 53 8.98 5.32 -4.40
CA THR A 53 8.04 4.62 -5.27
C THR A 53 7.91 3.14 -4.93
N SER A 54 8.87 2.60 -4.17
CA SER A 54 8.82 1.23 -3.66
C SER A 54 7.62 1.04 -2.74
N GLN A 55 6.90 -0.05 -2.95
CA GLN A 55 5.93 -0.53 -1.98
C GLN A 55 6.64 -0.79 -0.65
N SER A 56 5.96 -0.53 0.46
CA SER A 56 6.38 -1.08 1.74
C SER A 56 6.36 -2.61 1.69
N THR A 57 7.15 -3.26 2.53
CA THR A 57 7.15 -4.72 2.68
C THR A 57 5.74 -5.27 2.97
N GLU A 58 4.91 -4.49 3.67
CA GLU A 58 3.51 -4.84 3.98
C GLU A 58 2.60 -4.77 2.74
N GLU A 59 2.70 -3.70 1.95
CA GLU A 59 1.97 -3.57 0.69
C GLU A 59 2.39 -4.65 -0.31
N ALA A 60 3.68 -4.95 -0.40
CA ALA A 60 4.22 -6.01 -1.23
C ALA A 60 3.71 -7.39 -0.79
N ARG A 61 3.62 -7.64 0.53
CA ARG A 61 3.00 -8.85 1.09
C ARG A 61 1.55 -9.00 0.70
N ILE A 62 0.75 -7.95 0.89
CA ILE A 62 -0.67 -7.98 0.56
C ILE A 62 -0.87 -8.23 -0.93
N ALA A 63 -0.12 -7.53 -1.79
CA ALA A 63 -0.16 -7.75 -3.24
C ALA A 63 0.22 -9.20 -3.60
N ALA A 64 1.31 -9.72 -3.04
CA ALA A 64 1.76 -11.09 -3.31
C ALA A 64 0.74 -12.16 -2.86
N TYR A 65 0.04 -11.95 -1.75
CA TYR A 65 -1.06 -12.84 -1.34
C TYR A 65 -2.18 -12.86 -2.37
N PHE A 66 -2.64 -11.68 -2.82
CA PHE A 66 -3.67 -11.60 -3.85
C PHE A 66 -3.22 -12.21 -5.19
N ASP A 67 -1.98 -11.96 -5.61
CA ASP A 67 -1.41 -12.51 -6.84
C ASP A 67 -1.26 -14.04 -6.77
N SER A 68 -1.05 -14.60 -5.56
CA SER A 68 -1.05 -16.04 -5.33
C SER A 68 -2.44 -16.68 -5.28
N GLY A 69 -3.50 -15.88 -5.45
CA GLY A 69 -4.89 -16.34 -5.44
C GLY A 69 -5.52 -16.40 -4.05
N ILE A 70 -4.84 -15.91 -3.00
CA ILE A 70 -5.41 -15.82 -1.65
C ILE A 70 -6.32 -14.59 -1.60
N SER A 71 -7.63 -14.80 -1.60
CA SER A 71 -8.59 -13.71 -1.45
C SER A 71 -8.87 -13.39 0.01
N LEU A 72 -9.39 -12.19 0.27
CA LEU A 72 -9.88 -11.82 1.60
C LEU A 72 -11.01 -12.75 2.07
N GLN A 73 -11.86 -13.22 1.15
CA GLN A 73 -12.95 -14.13 1.47
C GLN A 73 -12.43 -15.49 1.96
N ASP A 74 -11.36 -16.01 1.34
CA ASP A 74 -10.72 -17.26 1.75
C ASP A 74 -10.13 -17.15 3.16
N LEU A 75 -9.45 -16.03 3.44
CA LEU A 75 -8.90 -15.74 4.78
C LEU A 75 -9.99 -15.68 5.84
N VAL A 76 -11.10 -14.99 5.54
CA VAL A 76 -12.22 -14.83 6.48
C VAL A 76 -12.91 -16.16 6.75
N PHE A 77 -13.22 -16.97 5.73
CA PHE A 77 -13.87 -18.26 5.92
C PHE A 77 -12.95 -19.27 6.60
N ALA A 78 -11.67 -19.32 6.24
CA ALA A 78 -10.71 -20.19 6.90
C ALA A 78 -10.59 -19.87 8.39
N LEU A 79 -10.55 -18.58 8.75
CA LEU A 79 -10.53 -18.15 10.15
C LEU A 79 -11.84 -18.51 10.86
N TRP A 80 -12.98 -18.27 10.21
CA TRP A 80 -14.29 -18.61 10.75
C TRP A 80 -14.42 -20.12 11.03
N TYR A 81 -14.03 -20.98 10.09
CA TYR A 81 -14.08 -22.44 10.28
C TYR A 81 -13.16 -22.91 11.40
N LYS A 82 -11.95 -22.35 11.48
CA LYS A 82 -11.01 -22.67 12.56
C LYS A 82 -11.57 -22.30 13.93
N ILE A 83 -12.18 -21.12 14.06
CA ILE A 83 -12.70 -20.63 15.35
C ILE A 83 -14.02 -21.31 15.72
N MET A 84 -14.97 -21.37 14.77
CA MET A 84 -16.35 -21.76 15.06
C MET A 84 -16.57 -23.27 14.96
N GLN A 85 -15.78 -23.97 14.14
CA GLN A 85 -15.93 -25.42 13.91
C GLN A 85 -14.71 -26.23 14.35
N GLY A 86 -13.62 -25.57 14.77
CA GLY A 86 -12.36 -26.24 15.11
C GLY A 86 -11.64 -26.83 13.88
N ASP A 87 -12.13 -26.57 12.66
CA ASP A 87 -11.53 -27.07 11.43
C ASP A 87 -10.46 -26.09 10.93
N ALA A 88 -9.20 -26.46 11.16
CA ALA A 88 -8.05 -25.66 10.76
C ALA A 88 -7.57 -25.94 9.33
N THR A 89 -8.16 -26.89 8.59
CA THR A 89 -7.62 -27.40 7.31
C THR A 89 -7.30 -26.29 6.31
N ASN A 90 -8.27 -25.42 6.05
CA ASN A 90 -8.09 -24.30 5.10
C ASN A 90 -7.16 -23.22 5.66
N ALA A 91 -7.21 -22.98 6.98
CA ALA A 91 -6.37 -21.98 7.62
C ALA A 91 -4.89 -22.38 7.57
N ASP A 92 -4.58 -23.66 7.78
CA ASP A 92 -3.22 -24.18 7.76
C ASP A 92 -2.66 -24.22 6.33
N ALA A 93 -3.50 -24.55 5.33
CA ALA A 93 -3.11 -24.49 3.92
C ALA A 93 -2.82 -23.06 3.44
N ILE A 94 -3.65 -22.10 3.82
CA ILE A 94 -3.43 -20.67 3.52
C ILE A 94 -2.19 -20.17 4.25
N GLN A 95 -2.01 -20.52 5.53
CA GLN A 95 -0.83 -20.14 6.31
C GLN A 95 0.47 -20.64 5.66
N ALA A 96 0.52 -21.91 5.23
CA ALA A 96 1.69 -22.45 4.55
C ALA A 96 2.02 -21.71 3.25
N SER A 97 0.99 -21.29 2.49
CA SER A 97 1.16 -20.48 1.28
C SER A 97 1.69 -19.09 1.61
N MET A 98 1.14 -18.43 2.63
CA MET A 98 1.60 -17.13 3.11
C MET A 98 3.04 -17.19 3.61
N ASP A 99 3.42 -18.22 4.35
CA ASP A 99 4.79 -18.42 4.84
C ASP A 99 5.78 -18.55 3.68
N SER A 100 5.45 -19.35 2.66
CA SER A 100 6.27 -19.45 1.45
C SER A 100 6.44 -18.11 0.73
N ILE A 101 5.36 -17.34 0.58
CA ILE A 101 5.41 -16.01 -0.04
C ILE A 101 6.29 -15.06 0.79
N ASN A 102 6.14 -15.07 2.11
CA ASN A 102 6.91 -14.21 3.00
C ASN A 102 8.42 -14.46 2.93
N THR A 103 8.87 -15.68 2.61
CA THR A 103 10.30 -15.94 2.40
C THR A 103 10.88 -15.22 1.18
N THR A 104 10.04 -14.77 0.24
CA THR A 104 10.46 -14.12 -1.00
C THR A 104 10.41 -12.60 -0.94
N ILE A 105 9.91 -12.03 0.16
CA ILE A 105 9.71 -10.59 0.35
C ILE A 105 10.69 -10.10 1.42
N HIS A 106 11.51 -9.09 1.08
CA HIS A 106 12.53 -8.50 1.94
C HIS A 106 12.41 -6.97 1.93
#